data_AF-A0A9D9LGI3-F1
#
_entry.id   AF-A0A9D9LGI3-F1
#
_cell.length_a   1.000
_cell.length_b   1.000
_cell.length_c   1.000
_cell.angle_alpha   90.00
_cell.angle_beta   90.00
_cell.angle_gamma   90.00
#
_symmetry.space_group_name_H-M   'P 1'
#
loop_
_entity.id
_entity.type
_entity.pdbx_description
1 polymer ?
#
loop_
_entity_poly.entity_id
_entity_poly.type
_entity_poly.pdbx_seq_one_letter_code
_entity_poly.pdbx_strand_id
1 'polypeptide(L)' 'MKTREYLAIKRRIDDFELAESLTRTKLIQNARAGNVTALNMLWERYNLRLPLVEDALKVQVPKRQAIRS' A
#
# COMPACT_ATOMS: atom_id res chain seq x y z
N MET A 1 -34.75 16.51 8.29
CA MET A 1 -33.66 17.01 9.16
C MET A 1 -32.71 15.86 9.45
N LYS A 2 -31.42 15.96 9.11
CA LYS A 2 -30.43 14.97 9.55
C LYS A 2 -30.00 15.35 10.97
N THR A 3 -30.11 14.43 11.93
CA THR A 3 -29.71 14.65 13.33
C THR A 3 -28.22 14.97 13.42
N ARG A 4 -27.81 15.78 14.40
CA ARG A 4 -26.39 16.16 14.63
C ARG A 4 -25.47 14.94 14.71
N GLU A 5 -25.95 13.86 15.32
CA GLU A 5 -25.24 12.59 15.46
C GLU A 5 -24.95 11.93 14.10
N TYR A 6 -25.93 11.92 13.18
CA TYR A 6 -25.72 11.41 11.82
C TYR A 6 -24.63 12.18 11.09
N LEU A 7 -24.61 13.51 11.22
CA LEU A 7 -23.59 14.34 10.57
C LEU A 7 -22.19 14.11 11.16
N ALA A 8 -22.09 13.88 12.46
CA ALA A 8 -20.82 13.56 13.12
C ALA A 8 -20.27 12.20 12.67
N ILE A 9 -21.13 11.19 12.59
CA ILE A 9 -20.76 9.86 12.08
C ILE A 9 -20.33 9.96 10.62
N LYS A 10 -21.10 10.66 9.78
CA LYS A 10 -20.76 10.84 8.37
C LYS A 10 -19.38 11.47 8.18
N ARG A 11 -19.07 12.55 8.90
CA ARG A 11 -17.74 13.20 8.83
C ARG A 11 -16.62 12.24 9.20
N ARG A 12 -16.79 11.43 10.25
CA ARG A 12 -15.78 10.44 10.66
C ARG A 12 -15.53 9.37 9.59
N ILE A 13 -16.58 8.98 8.86
CA ILE A 13 -16.46 8.04 7.73
C ILE A 13 -15.70 8.71 6.59
N ASP A 14 -16.09 9.93 6.21
CA ASP A 14 -15.43 10.68 5.13
C ASP A 14 -13.93 10.89 5.43
N ASP A 15 -13.59 11.24 6.69
CA ASP A 15 -12.20 11.41 7.14
C ASP A 15 -11.42 10.08 7.09
N PHE A 16 -12.05 8.97 7.48
CA PHE A 16 -11.44 7.65 7.42
C PHE A 16 -11.18 7.20 5.97
N GLU A 17 -12.16 7.37 5.08
CA GLU A 17 -12.01 7.04 3.65
C GLU A 17 -10.89 7.87 3.00
N LEU A 18 -10.79 9.15 3.35
CA LEU A 18 -9.71 10.01 2.89
C LEU A 18 -8.34 9.52 3.39
N ALA A 19 -8.23 9.21 4.68
CA ALA A 19 -7.00 8.70 5.27
C ALA A 19 -6.55 7.36 4.65
N GLU A 20 -7.49 6.46 4.38
CA GLU A 20 -7.23 5.19 3.70
C GLU A 20 -6.76 5.40 2.26
N SER A 21 -7.40 6.31 1.52
CA SER A 21 -6.99 6.67 0.15
C SER A 21 -5.56 7.22 0.09
N LEU A 22 -5.22 8.12 1.03
CA LEU A 22 -3.88 8.68 1.14
C LEU A 22 -2.83 7.62 1.51
N THR A 23 -3.16 6.74 2.45
CA THR A 23 -2.28 5.64 2.88
C THR A 23 -1.98 4.70 1.72
N ARG A 24 -3.01 4.28 0.98
CA ARG A 24 -2.87 3.45 -0.22
C ARG A 24 -1.99 4.12 -1.26
N THR A 25 -2.21 5.41 -1.53
CA THR A 25 -1.42 6.18 -2.52
C THR A 25 0.05 6.23 -2.13
N LYS A 26 0.35 6.50 -0.85
CA LYS A 26 1.72 6.53 -0.32
C LYS A 26 2.41 5.17 -0.44
N LEU A 27 1.68 4.08 -0.16
CA LEU A 27 2.21 2.73 -0.31
C LEU A 27 2.51 2.39 -1.78
N ILE A 28 1.66 2.80 -2.73
CA ILE A 28 1.92 2.63 -4.17
C ILE A 28 3.19 3.38 -4.60
N GLN A 29 3.35 4.63 -4.16
CA GLN A 29 4.54 5.42 -4.46
C GLN A 29 5.81 4.77 -3.90
N ASN A 30 5.77 4.34 -2.64
CA ASN A 30 6.90 3.67 -1.99
C ASN A 30 7.23 2.33 -2.67
N ALA A 31 6.22 1.54 -3.03
CA ALA A 31 6.42 0.29 -3.75
C ALA A 31 7.11 0.55 -5.10
N ARG A 32 6.65 1.55 -5.86
CA ARG A 32 7.29 1.97 -7.13
C ARG A 32 8.72 2.46 -6.95
N ALA A 33 9.05 3.04 -5.80
CA ALA A 33 10.41 3.42 -5.45
C ALA A 33 11.30 2.23 -5.03
N GLY A 34 10.79 1.00 -5.09
CA GLY A 34 11.53 -0.22 -4.76
C GLY A 34 11.41 -0.67 -3.30
N ASN A 35 10.47 -0.12 -2.53
CA ASN A 35 10.24 -0.55 -1.15
C ASN A 35 9.39 -1.84 -1.11
N VAL A 36 10.05 -2.98 -0.87
CA VAL A 36 9.41 -4.30 -0.76
C VAL A 36 8.40 -4.37 0.39
N THR A 37 8.66 -3.69 1.51
CA THR A 37 7.73 -3.64 2.65
C THR A 37 6.42 -2.95 2.27
N ALA A 38 6.51 -1.84 1.52
CA ALA A 38 5.31 -1.14 1.05
C ALA A 38 4.49 -1.99 0.08
N LEU A 39 5.16 -2.78 -0.77
CA LEU A 39 4.52 -3.72 -1.69
C LEU A 39 3.79 -4.85 -0.94
N ASN A 40 4.40 -5.42 0.09
CA ASN A 40 3.77 -6.42 0.94
C ASN A 40 2.54 -5.84 1.67
N MET A 41 2.65 -4.62 2.20
CA MET A 41 1.53 -3.95 2.85
C MET A 41 0.35 -3.67 1.89
N LEU A 42 0.63 -3.39 0.60
CA LEU A 42 -0.43 -3.26 -0.42
C LEU A 42 -1.18 -4.57 -0.63
N TRP A 43 -0.46 -5.69 -0.63
CA TRP A 43 -1.07 -7.01 -0.74
C TRP A 43 -1.88 -7.36 0.51
N GLU A 44 -1.31 -7.22 1.69
CA GLU A 44 -1.95 -7.62 2.95
C GLU A 44 -3.19 -6.79 3.28
N ARG A 45 -3.14 -5.47 3.07
CA ARG A 45 -4.23 -4.57 3.46
C ARG A 45 -5.26 -4.32 2.36
N TYR A 46 -4.80 -4.28 1.10
CA TYR A 46 -5.64 -3.86 -0.03
C TYR A 46 -5.81 -4.95 -1.09
N ASN A 47 -5.22 -6.14 -0.88
CA ASN A 47 -5.19 -7.23 -1.86
C ASN A 47 -4.72 -6.77 -3.25
N LEU A 48 -3.84 -5.75 -3.28
CA LEU A 48 -3.38 -5.09 -4.50
C LEU A 48 -1.98 -5.59 -4.87
N ARG A 49 -1.84 -6.13 -6.08
CA ARG A 49 -0.54 -6.48 -6.66
C ARG A 49 -0.07 -5.43 -7.64
N LEU A 50 1.25 -5.27 -7.75
CA LEU A 50 1.88 -4.37 -8.73
C LEU A 50 2.89 -5.18 -9.55
N PRO A 51 2.43 -5.98 -10.55
CA PRO A 51 3.28 -6.95 -11.23
C PRO A 51 4.56 -6.36 -11.84
N LEU A 52 4.47 -5.19 -12.48
CA LEU A 52 5.65 -4.53 -13.07
C LEU A 52 6.69 -4.11 -12.01
N VAL A 53 6.22 -3.72 -10.82
CA VAL A 53 7.09 -3.36 -9.69
C VAL A 53 7.69 -4.62 -9.07
N GLU A 54 6.88 -5.66 -8.89
CA GLU A 54 7.33 -6.97 -8.41
C GLU A 54 8.43 -7.56 -9.31
N ASP A 55 8.25 -7.49 -10.62
CA ASP A 55 9.24 -7.99 -11.58
C ASP A 55 10.50 -7.13 -11.61
N ALA A 56 10.37 -5.80 -11.57
CA ALA A 56 11.51 -4.91 -11.45
C ALA A 56 12.33 -5.14 -10.17
N LEU A 57 11.66 -5.50 -9.07
CA LEU A 57 12.31 -5.86 -7.80
C LEU A 57 13.00 -7.21 -7.85
N LYS A 58 12.39 -8.23 -8.46
CA LYS A 58 13.04 -9.54 -8.68
C LYS A 58 14.33 -9.42 -9.50
N VAL A 59 14.35 -8.51 -10.47
CA VAL A 59 15.54 -8.21 -11.29
C VAL A 59 16.60 -7.45 -10.49
N GLN A 60 16.19 -6.59 -9.56
CA GLN A 60 17.10 -5.79 -8.73
C GLN A 60 17.73 -6.55 -7.56
N VAL A 61 17.15 -7.68 -7.10
CA VAL A 61 17.85 -8.56 -6.18
C VAL A 61 18.99 -9.20 -6.96
N PRO A 62 20.27 -8.82 -6.74
CA PRO A 62 21.36 -9.61 -7.27
C PRO A 62 21.14 -10.97 -6.66
N LYS A 63 20.98 -12.02 -7.48
CA LYS A 63 21.11 -13.39 -7.01
C LYS A 63 22.44 -13.43 -6.25
N ARG A 64 22.42 -13.30 -4.92
CA ARG A 64 23.47 -13.82 -4.08
C ARG A 64 23.38 -15.32 -4.32
N GLN A 65 24.05 -15.77 -5.39
CA GLN A 65 24.54 -17.13 -5.46
C GLN A 65 25.17 -17.35 -4.09
N ALA A 66 24.52 -18.19 -3.30
CA ALA A 66 25.17 -18.81 -2.17
C ALA A 66 26.40 -19.49 -2.78
N ILE A 67 27.54 -18.81 -2.63
CA ILE A 67 28.85 -19.41 -2.86
C ILE A 67 28.91 -20.52 -1.83
N ARG A 68 28.94 -21.76 -2.33
CA ARG A 68 29.10 -22.97 -1.54
C ARG A 68 30.27 -22.80 -0.56
N SER A 69 30.05 -23.25 0.66
CA SER A 69 31.09 -23.78 1.54
C SER A 69 30.50 -24.98 2.25
#